data_AF-A0A1F8SE72-F1
#
_entry.id   AF-A0A1F8SE72-F1
#
_cell.length_a   1.000
_cell.length_b   1.000
_cell.length_c   1.000
_cell.angle_alpha   90.00
_cell.angle_beta   90.00
_cell.angle_gamma   90.00
#
_symmetry.space_group_name_H-M   'P 1'
#
loop_
_entity.id
_entity.type
_entity.pdbx_description
1 polymer ?
#
loop_
_entity_poly.entity_id
_entity_poly.type
_entity_poly.pdbx_seq_one_letter_code
_entity_poly.pdbx_strand_id
1 'polypeptide(L)'
;MPLTAAPPPRLTWRRAVVAAVVLGLVGVLVTGIAVSTDTLGAGGLFERAVAKIDRFLAGPVPDRPAPGTILVTPPDETEEPDESIPTATPGTSATPSVSPDAGGSSPIPTPVPTPSATPQPTPARVRVDVDIVKDHDAVFAHELKDTWCAPAGVQMVLAILGHGNTSNALQRELQGRVREWESYRDSHNGDWGPSAMALALDEYGAKGYEVRAYKTRQGALRDAAKAIEKTGSPVILLTWHGAHTWVMTGFRADADPAVFANAKISGTYILDPWYPDISSIWGRSDPPGTFQDNAEMIRNYLPWKRPEGKYAERDGLFISVVPTVRASAAR
;
A
#
# COMPACT_ATOMS: atom_id res chain seq x y z
N MET A 1 -49.65 66.47 22.03
CA MET A 1 -49.43 66.07 20.62
C MET A 1 -48.91 64.64 20.62
N PRO A 2 -49.65 63.64 20.09
CA PRO A 2 -49.14 62.29 19.97
C PRO A 2 -48.27 62.18 18.70
N LEU A 3 -47.05 61.65 18.85
CA LEU A 3 -46.17 61.28 17.74
C LEU A 3 -46.77 60.05 17.04
N THR A 4 -47.40 60.27 15.90
CA THR A 4 -47.82 59.20 14.98
C THR A 4 -46.58 58.53 14.40
N ALA A 5 -46.30 57.30 14.85
CA ALA A 5 -45.28 56.45 14.26
C ALA A 5 -45.68 56.08 12.82
N ALA A 6 -44.80 56.33 11.86
CA ALA A 6 -45.01 55.98 10.47
C ALA A 6 -45.07 54.45 10.31
N PRO A 7 -45.99 53.90 9.48
CA PRO A 7 -46.06 52.46 9.24
C PRO A 7 -44.79 51.96 8.54
N PRO A 8 -44.30 50.75 8.87
CA PRO A 8 -43.10 50.21 8.25
C PRO A 8 -43.31 50.05 6.74
N PRO A 9 -42.28 50.31 5.92
CA PRO A 9 -42.37 50.20 4.48
C PRO A 9 -42.69 48.76 4.07
N ARG A 10 -43.81 48.58 3.35
CA ARG A 10 -44.20 47.27 2.81
C ARG A 10 -43.20 46.85 1.74
N LEU A 11 -42.50 45.75 1.98
CA LEU A 11 -41.57 45.16 1.02
C LEU A 11 -42.37 44.71 -0.21
N THR A 12 -42.16 45.35 -1.35
CA THR A 12 -42.83 44.97 -2.59
C THR A 12 -42.32 43.60 -3.07
N TRP A 13 -43.18 42.78 -3.65
CA TRP A 13 -42.81 41.44 -4.17
C TRP A 13 -41.55 41.46 -5.05
N ARG A 14 -41.37 42.51 -5.88
CA ARG A 14 -40.15 42.72 -6.67
C ARG A 14 -38.89 42.86 -5.81
N ARG A 15 -38.95 43.58 -4.69
CA ARG A 15 -37.83 43.71 -3.75
C ARG A 15 -37.53 42.40 -3.03
N ALA A 16 -38.56 41.60 -2.72
CA ALA A 16 -38.37 40.28 -2.14
C ALA A 16 -37.67 39.31 -3.13
N VAL A 17 -38.10 39.31 -4.40
CA VAL A 17 -37.46 38.50 -5.46
C VAL A 17 -36.01 38.93 -5.70
N VAL A 18 -35.74 40.24 -5.79
CA VAL A 18 -34.37 40.75 -5.96
C VAL A 18 -33.50 40.39 -4.76
N ALA A 19 -34.00 40.54 -3.53
CA ALA A 19 -33.26 40.14 -2.33
C ALA A 19 -32.95 38.63 -2.31
N ALA A 20 -33.91 37.79 -2.71
CA ALA A 20 -33.69 36.34 -2.81
C ALA A 20 -32.64 35.97 -3.86
N VAL A 21 -32.65 36.62 -5.03
CA VAL A 21 -31.64 36.40 -6.09
C VAL A 21 -30.26 36.86 -5.63
N VAL A 22 -30.15 38.04 -5.00
CA VAL A 22 -28.88 38.55 -4.47
C VAL A 22 -28.34 37.64 -3.36
N LEU A 23 -29.19 37.19 -2.44
CA LEU A 23 -28.79 36.23 -1.39
C LEU A 23 -28.36 34.89 -1.99
N GLY A 24 -29.03 34.41 -3.04
CA GLY A 24 -28.62 33.22 -3.78
C GLY A 24 -27.25 33.37 -4.44
N LEU A 25 -27.01 34.50 -5.13
CA LEU A 25 -25.73 34.79 -5.77
C LEU A 25 -24.60 34.96 -4.76
N VAL A 26 -24.85 35.68 -3.65
CA VAL A 26 -23.88 35.83 -2.56
C VAL A 26 -23.61 34.47 -1.91
N GLY A 27 -24.63 33.63 -1.72
CA GLY A 27 -24.47 32.26 -1.24
C GLY A 27 -23.56 31.45 -2.15
N VAL A 28 -23.82 31.43 -3.46
CA VAL A 28 -22.97 30.74 -4.45
C VAL A 28 -21.55 31.27 -4.46
N LEU A 29 -21.36 32.59 -4.38
CA LEU A 29 -20.05 33.23 -4.38
C LEU A 29 -19.26 32.90 -3.11
N VAL A 30 -19.89 32.99 -1.93
CA VAL A 30 -19.27 32.68 -0.63
C VAL A 30 -18.94 31.19 -0.53
N THR A 31 -19.85 30.31 -0.96
CA THR A 31 -19.58 28.86 -1.02
C THR A 31 -18.46 28.54 -2.02
N GLY A 32 -18.47 29.18 -3.19
CA GLY A 32 -17.40 29.02 -4.19
C GLY A 32 -16.03 29.45 -3.68
N ILE A 33 -15.97 30.60 -2.99
CA ILE A 33 -14.75 31.07 -2.33
C ILE A 33 -14.30 30.09 -1.25
N ALA A 34 -15.20 29.70 -0.33
CA ALA A 34 -14.88 28.78 0.76
C ALA A 34 -14.37 27.41 0.28
N VAL A 35 -14.92 26.89 -0.83
CA VAL A 35 -14.43 25.67 -1.49
C VAL A 35 -13.05 25.91 -2.11
N SER A 36 -12.86 27.03 -2.81
CA SER A 36 -11.57 27.34 -3.47
C SER A 36 -10.41 27.59 -2.49
N THR A 37 -10.71 28.09 -1.29
CA THR A 37 -9.73 28.38 -0.24
C THR A 37 -9.69 27.29 0.84
N ASP A 38 -10.33 26.14 0.59
CA ASP A 38 -10.54 25.02 1.53
C ASP A 38 -10.82 25.47 2.97
N THR A 39 -11.64 26.50 3.12
CA THR A 39 -11.88 27.12 4.42
C THR A 39 -12.66 26.14 5.28
N LEU A 40 -12.04 25.73 6.40
CA LEU A 40 -12.58 24.73 7.34
C LEU A 40 -12.81 23.34 6.68
N GLY A 41 -12.04 22.98 5.66
CA GLY A 41 -12.20 21.71 4.95
C GLY A 41 -13.42 21.66 4.02
N ALA A 42 -14.01 22.82 3.70
CA ALA A 42 -15.17 22.91 2.81
C ALA A 42 -14.85 22.41 1.39
N GLY A 43 -13.61 22.52 0.94
CA GLY A 43 -13.12 21.94 -0.31
C GLY A 43 -13.19 20.42 -0.25
N GLY A 44 -12.58 19.80 0.76
CA GLY A 44 -12.62 18.34 0.93
C GLY A 44 -14.03 17.77 1.08
N LEU A 45 -14.93 18.46 1.81
CA LEU A 45 -16.34 18.05 1.91
C LEU A 45 -17.08 18.14 0.57
N PHE A 46 -16.82 19.20 -0.21
CA PHE A 46 -17.39 19.34 -1.55
C PHE A 46 -16.87 18.25 -2.48
N GLU A 47 -15.57 17.94 -2.47
CA GLU A 47 -14.99 16.87 -3.29
C GLU A 47 -15.57 15.51 -2.95
N ARG A 48 -15.76 15.18 -1.66
CA ARG A 48 -16.46 13.95 -1.24
C ARG A 48 -17.90 13.91 -1.73
N ALA A 49 -18.59 15.04 -1.71
CA ALA A 49 -19.96 15.14 -2.22
C ALA A 49 -20.00 14.92 -3.74
N VAL A 50 -19.09 15.54 -4.49
CA VAL A 50 -18.94 15.33 -5.93
C VAL A 50 -18.59 13.88 -6.23
N ALA A 51 -17.61 13.29 -5.54
CA ALA A 51 -17.24 11.88 -5.71
C ALA A 51 -18.42 10.94 -5.47
N LYS A 52 -19.26 11.23 -4.46
CA LYS A 52 -20.49 10.46 -4.21
C LYS A 52 -21.52 10.60 -5.33
N ILE A 53 -21.67 11.80 -5.92
CA ILE A 53 -22.55 12.04 -7.06
C ILE A 53 -22.01 11.33 -8.31
N ASP A 54 -20.72 11.47 -8.61
CA ASP A 54 -20.06 10.80 -9.73
C ASP A 54 -20.17 9.28 -9.60
N ARG A 55 -20.01 8.75 -8.39
CA ARG A 55 -20.21 7.32 -8.08
C ARG A 55 -21.65 6.89 -8.29
N PHE A 56 -22.61 7.70 -7.86
CA PHE A 56 -24.03 7.42 -8.09
C PHE A 56 -24.36 7.40 -9.59
N LEU A 57 -23.84 8.37 -10.35
CA LEU A 57 -24.02 8.45 -11.81
C LEU A 57 -23.31 7.32 -12.56
N ALA A 58 -22.17 6.85 -12.05
CA ALA A 58 -21.41 5.75 -12.64
C ALA A 58 -22.08 4.37 -12.48
N GLY A 59 -23.10 4.24 -11.63
CA GLY A 59 -23.76 2.96 -11.35
C GLY A 59 -23.00 2.09 -10.33
N PRO A 60 -23.37 0.83 -10.10
CA PRO A 60 -22.63 -0.07 -9.19
C PRO A 60 -21.19 -0.30 -9.67
N VAL A 61 -20.28 -0.66 -8.76
CA VAL A 61 -18.90 -0.98 -9.14
C VAL A 61 -18.98 -2.24 -9.99
N PRO A 62 -18.42 -2.25 -11.20
CA PRO A 62 -18.47 -3.42 -12.05
C PRO A 62 -17.63 -4.54 -11.42
N ASP A 63 -18.17 -5.76 -11.44
CA ASP A 63 -17.42 -6.96 -11.06
C ASP A 63 -16.70 -7.50 -12.30
N ARG A 64 -15.61 -6.84 -12.68
CA ARG A 64 -14.79 -7.21 -13.84
C ARG A 64 -13.64 -8.16 -13.42
N PRO A 65 -13.07 -8.92 -14.36
CA PRO A 65 -11.89 -9.73 -14.08
C PRO A 65 -10.75 -8.85 -13.53
N ALA A 66 -10.25 -9.21 -12.36
CA ALA A 66 -9.09 -8.60 -11.73
C ALA A 66 -8.17 -9.69 -11.19
N PRO A 67 -6.83 -9.49 -11.21
CA PRO A 67 -5.88 -10.39 -10.58
C PRO A 67 -6.33 -10.78 -9.16
N GLY A 68 -6.20 -12.06 -8.82
CA GLY A 68 -6.48 -12.53 -7.45
C GLY A 68 -5.37 -12.11 -6.49
N THR A 69 -5.66 -12.12 -5.19
CA THR A 69 -4.64 -11.94 -4.17
C THR A 69 -3.99 -13.29 -3.83
N ILE A 70 -2.66 -13.35 -3.93
CA ILE A 70 -1.88 -14.56 -3.68
C ILE A 70 -1.47 -14.59 -2.21
N LEU A 71 -1.98 -15.55 -1.44
CA LEU A 71 -1.50 -15.80 -0.08
C LEU A 71 -0.11 -16.43 -0.12
N VAL A 72 0.90 -15.71 0.37
CA VAL A 72 2.27 -16.18 0.48
C VAL A 72 2.49 -16.75 1.88
N THR A 73 2.92 -18.01 1.96
CA THR A 73 3.34 -18.64 3.21
C THR A 73 4.86 -18.84 3.16
N PRO A 74 5.65 -18.02 3.88
CA PRO A 74 7.10 -18.20 4.00
C PRO A 74 7.44 -19.57 4.62
N PRO A 75 8.55 -20.21 4.22
CA PRO A 75 8.98 -21.51 4.76
C PRO A 75 9.18 -21.51 6.29
N ASP A 76 9.60 -20.37 6.84
CA ASP A 76 9.99 -20.23 8.25
C ASP A 76 8.85 -19.75 9.16
N GLU A 77 7.62 -19.56 8.65
CA GLU A 77 6.44 -19.19 9.47
C GLU A 77 5.91 -20.36 10.33
N THR A 78 6.63 -21.49 10.40
CA THR A 78 6.17 -22.67 11.14
C THR A 78 6.30 -22.53 12.66
N GLU A 79 7.09 -21.59 13.24
CA GLU A 79 7.33 -21.63 14.71
C GLU A 79 7.41 -20.34 15.54
N GLU A 80 7.33 -19.10 15.02
CA GLU A 80 7.25 -17.92 15.92
C GLU A 80 6.09 -16.98 15.57
N PRO A 81 4.99 -16.99 16.36
CA PRO A 81 4.00 -15.92 16.29
C PRO A 81 4.66 -14.60 16.67
N ASP A 82 4.36 -13.54 15.91
CA ASP A 82 4.60 -12.16 16.33
C ASP A 82 4.01 -12.00 17.75
N GLU A 83 4.82 -11.51 18.69
CA GLU A 83 4.65 -11.59 20.16
C GLU A 83 3.51 -10.67 20.69
N SER A 84 2.41 -10.54 19.95
CA SER A 84 1.26 -9.68 20.27
C SER A 84 -0.09 -10.41 20.24
N ILE A 85 -0.12 -11.74 20.11
CA ILE A 85 -1.35 -12.54 20.20
C ILE A 85 -1.34 -13.37 21.49
N PRO A 86 -2.23 -13.13 22.47
CA PRO A 86 -2.31 -13.96 23.65
C PRO A 86 -3.05 -15.26 23.31
N THR A 87 -2.36 -16.41 23.36
CA THR A 87 -3.02 -17.73 23.36
C THR A 87 -2.28 -18.68 24.30
N ALA A 88 -3.07 -19.45 25.04
CA ALA A 88 -2.69 -20.21 26.23
C ALA A 88 -1.79 -21.43 25.97
N THR A 89 -1.06 -21.75 27.03
CA THR A 89 -0.02 -22.77 27.34
C THR A 89 -0.31 -24.22 26.90
N PRO A 90 0.74 -25.07 26.75
CA PRO A 90 0.74 -26.27 25.89
C PRO A 90 0.65 -27.61 26.64
N GLY A 91 0.37 -28.68 25.88
CA GLY A 91 0.37 -30.07 26.32
C GLY A 91 1.52 -30.91 25.73
N THR A 92 2.40 -31.35 26.63
CA THR A 92 2.93 -32.72 26.80
C THR A 92 3.93 -33.34 25.79
N SER A 93 5.20 -33.31 26.21
CA SER A 93 6.14 -34.45 26.46
C SER A 93 6.10 -35.73 25.59
N ALA A 94 7.26 -36.10 25.01
CA ALA A 94 7.68 -37.50 24.89
C ALA A 94 9.21 -37.63 24.71
N THR A 95 9.82 -38.45 25.58
CA THR A 95 11.21 -38.93 25.57
C THR A 95 11.32 -40.21 24.73
N PRO A 96 12.42 -40.50 24.00
CA PRO A 96 12.68 -41.86 23.53
C PRO A 96 13.62 -42.63 24.45
N SER A 97 13.20 -43.86 24.73
CA SER A 97 13.89 -44.91 25.48
C SER A 97 14.79 -45.75 24.57
N VAL A 98 15.92 -46.20 25.09
CA VAL A 98 16.91 -47.07 24.43
C VAL A 98 16.67 -48.53 24.88
N SER A 99 16.74 -49.50 23.96
CA SER A 99 17.41 -50.80 24.22
C SER A 99 17.65 -51.63 22.95
N PRO A 100 18.64 -52.55 22.98
CA PRO A 100 19.24 -53.19 21.80
C PRO A 100 18.77 -54.64 21.62
N ASP A 101 18.92 -55.22 20.42
CA ASP A 101 19.25 -56.65 20.33
C ASP A 101 19.86 -57.09 18.98
N ALA A 102 20.50 -58.26 19.07
CA ALA A 102 21.53 -58.85 18.23
C ALA A 102 21.07 -59.52 16.91
N GLY A 103 22.04 -59.75 16.02
CA GLY A 103 22.09 -60.97 15.20
C GLY A 103 22.35 -60.80 13.70
N GLY A 104 23.46 -61.37 13.20
CA GLY A 104 23.59 -61.78 11.80
C GLY A 104 24.84 -61.29 11.06
N SER A 105 25.97 -61.99 11.22
CA SER A 105 27.17 -61.77 10.40
C SER A 105 27.00 -62.36 9.00
N SER A 106 27.13 -61.52 7.96
CA SER A 106 27.47 -61.90 6.59
C SER A 106 28.58 -60.97 6.08
N PRO A 107 29.55 -61.47 5.29
CA PRO A 107 30.68 -60.65 4.84
C PRO A 107 30.23 -59.60 3.83
N ILE A 108 30.31 -58.33 4.23
CA ILE A 108 30.02 -57.15 3.40
C ILE A 108 31.24 -56.89 2.49
N PRO A 109 31.05 -56.67 1.17
CA PRO A 109 32.14 -56.25 0.28
C PRO A 109 32.70 -54.89 0.71
N THR A 110 34.02 -54.78 0.73
CA THR A 110 34.75 -53.56 1.12
C THR A 110 34.26 -52.36 0.28
N PRO A 111 33.67 -51.31 0.89
CA PRO A 111 33.28 -50.12 0.16
C PRO A 111 34.51 -49.35 -0.31
N VAL A 112 34.57 -49.06 -1.60
CA VAL A 112 35.52 -48.13 -2.21
C VAL A 112 35.35 -46.77 -1.52
N PRO A 113 36.42 -46.07 -1.10
CA PRO A 113 36.29 -44.77 -0.46
C PRO A 113 35.70 -43.77 -1.45
N THR A 114 34.46 -43.36 -1.21
CA THR A 114 33.84 -42.21 -1.87
C THR A 114 34.69 -40.97 -1.60
N PRO A 115 35.08 -40.18 -2.61
CA PRO A 115 35.81 -38.93 -2.38
C PRO A 115 34.99 -38.05 -1.45
N SER A 116 35.59 -37.68 -0.32
CA SER A 116 34.98 -36.81 0.68
C SER A 116 34.69 -35.46 0.04
N ALA A 117 33.41 -35.08 -0.04
CA ALA A 117 32.99 -33.80 -0.58
C ALA A 117 33.66 -32.69 0.24
N THR A 118 34.41 -31.82 -0.43
CA THR A 118 34.96 -30.62 0.21
C THR A 118 33.79 -29.79 0.75
N PRO A 119 33.77 -29.41 2.05
CA PRO A 119 32.67 -28.65 2.60
C PRO A 119 32.56 -27.31 1.86
N GLN A 120 31.40 -27.06 1.26
CA GLN A 120 31.08 -25.77 0.66
C GLN A 120 31.07 -24.71 1.77
N PRO A 121 31.71 -23.54 1.58
CA PRO A 121 31.73 -22.51 2.60
C PRO A 121 30.30 -22.07 2.92
N THR A 122 29.93 -22.11 4.19
CA THR A 122 28.66 -21.58 4.69
C THR A 122 28.62 -20.06 4.42
N PRO A 123 27.55 -19.53 3.80
CA PRO A 123 27.42 -18.09 3.60
C PRO A 123 27.53 -17.33 4.92
N ALA A 124 28.32 -16.25 4.93
CA ALA A 124 28.45 -15.38 6.11
C ALA A 124 27.21 -14.49 6.25
N ARG A 125 26.73 -14.32 7.50
CA ARG A 125 25.60 -13.46 7.82
C ARG A 125 26.07 -12.01 7.97
N VAL A 126 25.85 -11.19 6.95
CA VAL A 126 26.31 -9.79 6.90
C VAL A 126 25.12 -8.87 6.72
N ARG A 127 25.12 -7.73 7.44
CA ARG A 127 24.07 -6.71 7.28
C ARG A 127 24.06 -6.17 5.86
N VAL A 128 22.86 -5.97 5.33
CA VAL A 128 22.63 -5.42 4.00
C VAL A 128 21.86 -4.10 4.10
N ASP A 129 22.20 -3.17 3.20
CA ASP A 129 21.55 -1.88 3.02
C ASP A 129 21.39 -1.68 1.51
N VAL A 130 20.15 -1.77 1.03
CA VAL A 130 19.81 -1.76 -0.39
C VAL A 130 18.82 -0.64 -0.63
N ASP A 131 19.13 0.24 -1.57
CA ASP A 131 18.22 1.24 -2.10
C ASP A 131 18.41 1.32 -3.62
N ILE A 132 17.34 1.09 -4.38
CA ILE A 132 17.41 1.09 -5.85
C ILE A 132 17.24 2.50 -6.43
N VAL A 133 16.89 3.49 -5.61
CA VAL A 133 16.72 4.89 -6.03
C VAL A 133 17.86 5.74 -5.47
N LYS A 134 18.54 6.48 -6.36
CA LYS A 134 19.65 7.37 -5.96
C LYS A 134 19.19 8.79 -5.62
N ASP A 135 18.14 9.25 -6.28
CA ASP A 135 17.57 10.58 -6.16
C ASP A 135 16.06 10.41 -6.00
N HIS A 136 15.61 10.34 -4.74
CA HIS A 136 14.20 10.11 -4.42
C HIS A 136 13.33 11.29 -4.80
N ASP A 137 13.85 12.52 -4.73
CA ASP A 137 13.11 13.73 -5.12
C ASP A 137 12.78 13.72 -6.61
N ALA A 138 13.69 13.21 -7.46
CA ALA A 138 13.48 13.16 -8.90
C ALA A 138 12.35 12.19 -9.34
N VAL A 139 12.05 11.17 -8.53
CA VAL A 139 11.01 10.16 -8.81
C VAL A 139 9.78 10.28 -7.92
N PHE A 140 9.79 11.22 -6.98
CA PHE A 140 8.70 11.45 -6.05
C PHE A 140 7.52 12.16 -6.71
N ALA A 141 6.31 11.72 -6.37
CA ALA A 141 5.07 12.40 -6.73
C ALA A 141 4.15 12.49 -5.51
N HIS A 142 3.84 13.72 -5.10
CA HIS A 142 2.80 14.01 -4.11
C HIS A 142 1.41 13.71 -4.70
N GLU A 143 0.50 13.18 -3.88
CA GLU A 143 -0.89 12.99 -4.28
C GLU A 143 -1.62 14.33 -4.46
N LEU A 144 -2.34 14.49 -5.57
CA LEU A 144 -3.05 15.74 -5.85
C LEU A 144 -4.32 15.92 -5.02
N LYS A 145 -4.79 14.85 -4.38
CA LYS A 145 -5.93 14.82 -3.47
C LYS A 145 -5.67 13.80 -2.37
N ASP A 146 -6.31 14.01 -1.22
CA ASP A 146 -6.27 13.13 -0.04
C ASP A 146 -6.76 11.68 -0.27
N THR A 147 -7.23 11.37 -1.47
CA THR A 147 -7.75 10.07 -1.92
C THR A 147 -6.94 9.48 -3.07
N TRP A 148 -5.88 10.15 -3.52
CA TRP A 148 -5.11 9.83 -4.72
C TRP A 148 -3.74 9.22 -4.41
N CYS A 149 -3.58 8.61 -3.22
CA CYS A 149 -2.36 7.89 -2.84
C CYS A 149 -2.01 6.76 -3.81
N ALA A 150 -3.02 6.05 -4.32
CA ALA A 150 -2.83 4.94 -5.24
C ALA A 150 -2.30 5.36 -6.62
N PRO A 151 -2.91 6.30 -7.37
CA PRO A 151 -2.36 6.76 -8.63
C PRO A 151 -0.98 7.44 -8.45
N ALA A 152 -0.75 8.14 -7.33
CA ALA A 152 0.57 8.69 -7.00
C ALA A 152 1.62 7.57 -6.79
N GLY A 153 1.27 6.51 -6.06
CA GLY A 153 2.12 5.33 -5.87
C GLY A 153 2.46 4.64 -7.19
N VAL A 154 1.45 4.38 -8.04
CA VAL A 154 1.65 3.82 -9.39
C VAL A 154 2.57 4.73 -10.22
N GLN A 155 2.32 6.04 -10.21
CA GLN A 155 3.15 7.02 -10.90
C GLN A 155 4.62 6.97 -10.47
N MET A 156 4.90 6.89 -9.17
CA MET A 156 6.28 6.81 -8.67
C MET A 156 6.96 5.53 -9.12
N VAL A 157 6.27 4.38 -9.10
CA VAL A 157 6.82 3.13 -9.65
C VAL A 157 7.15 3.28 -11.13
N LEU A 158 6.25 3.87 -11.93
CA LEU A 158 6.49 4.11 -13.35
C LEU A 158 7.67 5.06 -13.58
N ALA A 159 7.81 6.10 -12.78
CA ALA A 159 8.95 7.03 -12.85
C ALA A 159 10.28 6.34 -12.52
N ILE A 160 10.33 5.53 -11.46
CA ILE A 160 11.51 4.75 -11.07
C ILE A 160 11.96 3.81 -12.20
N LEU A 161 11.00 3.19 -12.88
CA LEU A 161 11.26 2.24 -13.97
C LEU A 161 11.48 2.91 -15.33
N GLY A 162 11.34 4.23 -15.43
CA GLY A 162 11.48 4.99 -16.68
C GLY A 162 10.29 4.85 -17.63
N HIS A 163 9.14 4.35 -17.17
CA HIS A 163 7.90 4.22 -17.94
C HIS A 163 6.96 5.42 -17.80
N GLY A 164 7.31 6.40 -16.96
CA GLY A 164 6.51 7.59 -16.70
C GLY A 164 7.31 8.74 -16.13
N ASN A 165 6.62 9.82 -15.75
CA ASN A 165 7.19 10.99 -15.10
C ASN A 165 6.37 11.39 -13.87
N THR A 166 6.86 12.33 -13.07
CA THR A 166 6.21 12.78 -11.82
C THR A 166 5.25 13.95 -12.02
N SER A 167 4.75 14.18 -13.24
CA SER A 167 3.86 15.32 -13.52
C SER A 167 2.44 15.13 -12.99
N ASN A 168 1.80 16.24 -12.61
CA ASN A 168 0.38 16.27 -12.25
C ASN A 168 -0.54 15.76 -13.37
N ALA A 169 -0.11 15.90 -14.63
CA ALA A 169 -0.88 15.44 -15.79
C ALA A 169 -0.98 13.92 -15.81
N LEU A 170 0.14 13.20 -15.61
CA LEU A 170 0.13 11.74 -15.57
C LEU A 170 -0.69 11.21 -14.40
N GLN A 171 -0.62 11.84 -13.22
CA GLN A 171 -1.42 11.39 -12.08
C GLN A 171 -2.93 11.53 -12.34
N ARG A 172 -3.36 12.64 -12.97
CA ARG A 172 -4.76 12.84 -13.39
C ARG A 172 -5.19 11.84 -14.45
N GLU A 173 -4.30 11.50 -15.38
CA GLU A 173 -4.54 10.47 -16.39
C GLU A 173 -4.75 9.11 -15.73
N LEU A 174 -3.83 8.67 -14.87
CA LEU A 174 -3.95 7.42 -14.11
C LEU A 174 -5.27 7.35 -13.35
N GLN A 175 -5.58 8.39 -12.56
CA GLN A 175 -6.84 8.45 -11.82
C GLN A 175 -8.07 8.40 -12.76
N GLY A 176 -8.04 9.14 -13.87
CA GLY A 176 -9.13 9.18 -14.83
C GLY A 176 -9.43 7.82 -15.47
N ARG A 177 -8.43 6.95 -15.52
CA ARG A 177 -8.50 5.59 -16.08
C ARG A 177 -8.76 4.49 -15.04
N VAL A 178 -8.94 4.80 -13.76
CA VAL A 178 -9.20 3.77 -12.72
C VAL A 178 -10.36 2.85 -13.09
N ARG A 179 -11.37 3.40 -13.77
CA ARG A 179 -12.53 2.67 -14.31
C ARG A 179 -12.21 1.68 -15.41
N GLU A 180 -10.97 1.55 -15.86
CA GLU A 180 -10.54 0.47 -16.75
C GLU A 180 -10.13 -0.76 -15.95
N TRP A 181 -9.66 -0.57 -14.71
CA TRP A 181 -9.01 -1.60 -13.90
C TRP A 181 -9.77 -1.96 -12.60
N GLU A 182 -10.62 -1.07 -12.09
CA GLU A 182 -11.36 -1.29 -10.84
C GLU A 182 -12.28 -2.52 -10.90
N SER A 183 -12.40 -3.27 -9.83
CA SER A 183 -13.38 -4.36 -9.72
C SER A 183 -14.02 -4.31 -8.34
N TYR A 184 -15.31 -4.65 -8.23
CA TYR A 184 -15.96 -4.71 -6.92
C TYR A 184 -15.19 -5.62 -5.96
N ARG A 185 -14.72 -6.79 -6.44
CA ARG A 185 -13.91 -7.71 -5.62
C ARG A 185 -12.57 -7.11 -5.16
N ASP A 186 -12.03 -6.17 -5.93
CA ASP A 186 -10.78 -5.49 -5.60
C ASP A 186 -10.98 -4.28 -4.68
N SER A 187 -12.08 -3.56 -4.85
CA SER A 187 -12.47 -2.40 -4.06
C SER A 187 -13.99 -2.19 -4.10
N HIS A 188 -14.68 -2.35 -2.96
CA HIS A 188 -16.14 -2.23 -2.92
C HIS A 188 -16.67 -0.81 -3.16
N ASN A 189 -15.83 0.21 -2.92
CA ASN A 189 -16.22 1.60 -3.14
C ASN A 189 -16.01 2.03 -4.61
N GLY A 190 -15.32 1.23 -5.43
CA GLY A 190 -15.05 1.51 -6.84
C GLY A 190 -13.90 2.47 -7.06
N ASP A 191 -13.06 2.70 -6.05
CA ASP A 191 -11.79 3.40 -6.22
C ASP A 191 -10.66 2.39 -6.47
N TRP A 192 -9.42 2.84 -6.27
CA TRP A 192 -8.25 2.00 -6.42
C TRP A 192 -8.19 0.86 -5.40
N GLY A 193 -8.06 -0.36 -5.89
CA GLY A 193 -7.57 -1.50 -5.13
C GLY A 193 -6.17 -1.94 -5.60
N PRO A 194 -5.53 -2.87 -4.86
CA PRO A 194 -4.21 -3.41 -5.21
C PRO A 194 -4.15 -4.02 -6.61
N SER A 195 -5.23 -4.65 -7.07
CA SER A 195 -5.25 -5.29 -8.38
C SER A 195 -5.35 -4.25 -9.50
N ALA A 196 -6.12 -3.17 -9.27
CA ALA A 196 -6.15 -2.03 -10.18
C ALA A 196 -4.77 -1.38 -10.34
N MET A 197 -3.98 -1.28 -9.25
CA MET A 197 -2.58 -0.82 -9.33
C MET A 197 -1.72 -1.74 -10.21
N ALA A 198 -1.80 -3.06 -10.00
CA ALA A 198 -1.04 -4.03 -10.80
C ALA A 198 -1.40 -3.96 -12.29
N LEU A 199 -2.70 -3.85 -12.61
CA LEU A 199 -3.18 -3.70 -13.98
C LEU A 199 -2.74 -2.38 -14.61
N ALA A 200 -2.77 -1.28 -13.87
CA ALA A 200 -2.28 0.01 -14.34
C ALA A 200 -0.77 -0.06 -14.63
N LEU A 201 0.02 -0.66 -13.74
CA LEU A 201 1.45 -0.86 -13.97
C LEU A 201 1.70 -1.68 -15.25
N ASP A 202 0.97 -2.78 -15.42
CA ASP A 202 1.07 -3.63 -16.60
C ASP A 202 0.77 -2.84 -17.89
N GLU A 203 -0.33 -2.08 -17.90
CA GLU A 203 -0.76 -1.25 -19.03
C GLU A 203 0.29 -0.22 -19.45
N TYR A 204 0.99 0.39 -18.47
CA TYR A 204 2.04 1.38 -18.73
C TYR A 204 3.43 0.76 -18.93
N GLY A 205 3.53 -0.57 -19.07
CA GLY A 205 4.76 -1.27 -19.45
C GLY A 205 5.56 -1.85 -18.27
N ALA A 206 5.18 -1.56 -17.03
CA ALA A 206 5.73 -2.19 -15.83
C ALA A 206 5.07 -3.56 -15.57
N LYS A 207 5.43 -4.54 -16.41
CA LYS A 207 4.85 -5.89 -16.40
C LYS A 207 5.22 -6.70 -15.15
N GLY A 208 4.35 -7.65 -14.79
CA GLY A 208 4.65 -8.72 -13.82
C GLY A 208 4.58 -8.32 -12.35
N TYR A 209 3.75 -7.33 -12.02
CA TYR A 209 3.37 -7.03 -10.64
C TYR A 209 2.22 -7.93 -10.19
N GLU A 210 2.34 -8.51 -9.00
CA GLU A 210 1.33 -9.38 -8.37
C GLU A 210 0.84 -8.80 -7.05
N VAL A 211 -0.45 -8.97 -6.75
CA VAL A 211 -1.00 -8.67 -5.41
C VAL A 211 -0.73 -9.85 -4.49
N ARG A 212 0.01 -9.62 -3.41
CA ARG A 212 0.39 -10.65 -2.45
C ARG A 212 -0.10 -10.29 -1.05
N ALA A 213 -0.49 -11.33 -0.31
CA ALA A 213 -0.95 -11.23 1.06
C ALA A 213 -0.11 -12.11 1.98
N TYR A 214 0.17 -11.61 3.19
CA TYR A 214 1.06 -12.25 4.15
C TYR A 214 0.42 -12.25 5.53
N LYS A 215 0.65 -13.31 6.31
CA LYS A 215 0.17 -13.41 7.69
C LYS A 215 0.95 -12.49 8.62
N THR A 216 2.23 -12.27 8.34
CA THR A 216 3.12 -11.47 9.19
C THR A 216 3.70 -10.28 8.43
N ARG A 217 3.92 -9.18 9.15
CA ARG A 217 4.57 -7.97 8.60
C ARG A 217 6.00 -8.27 8.15
N GLN A 218 6.75 -9.02 8.96
CA GLN A 218 8.11 -9.43 8.60
C GLN A 218 8.14 -10.34 7.37
N GLY A 219 7.17 -11.23 7.21
CA GLY A 219 7.01 -12.03 5.98
C GLY A 219 6.81 -11.15 4.74
N ALA A 220 5.91 -10.16 4.83
CA ALA A 220 5.67 -9.20 3.75
C ALA A 220 6.94 -8.38 3.41
N LEU A 221 7.61 -7.81 4.42
CA LEU A 221 8.81 -7.02 4.22
C LEU A 221 9.97 -7.83 3.64
N ARG A 222 10.12 -9.09 4.08
CA ARG A 222 11.16 -9.98 3.56
C ARG A 222 10.92 -10.38 2.11
N ASP A 223 9.67 -10.69 1.74
CA ASP A 223 9.35 -10.99 0.34
C ASP A 223 9.51 -9.75 -0.56
N ALA A 224 9.11 -8.57 -0.06
CA ALA A 224 9.35 -7.30 -0.74
C ALA A 224 10.85 -7.04 -0.96
N ALA A 225 11.68 -7.22 0.07
CA ALA A 225 13.13 -7.08 -0.01
C ALA A 225 13.75 -8.03 -1.05
N LYS A 226 13.37 -9.33 -1.02
CA LYS A 226 13.77 -10.32 -2.04
C LYS A 226 13.38 -9.90 -3.45
N ALA A 227 12.17 -9.37 -3.61
CA ALA A 227 11.67 -8.91 -4.89
C ALA A 227 12.49 -7.72 -5.42
N ILE A 228 12.81 -6.74 -4.57
CA ILE A 228 13.65 -5.60 -4.93
C ILE A 228 15.05 -6.07 -5.37
N GLU A 229 15.71 -6.95 -4.62
CA GLU A 229 17.03 -7.48 -5.00
C GLU A 229 16.99 -8.25 -6.32
N LYS A 230 15.97 -9.10 -6.50
CA LYS A 230 15.84 -9.95 -7.70
C LYS A 230 15.50 -9.16 -8.96
N THR A 231 14.62 -8.16 -8.84
CA THR A 231 14.03 -7.48 -9.99
C THR A 231 14.59 -6.08 -10.23
N GLY A 232 15.26 -5.49 -9.23
CA GLY A 232 15.65 -4.08 -9.24
C GLY A 232 14.47 -3.13 -9.36
N SER A 233 13.27 -3.55 -8.94
CA SER A 233 12.02 -2.80 -9.11
C SER A 233 11.36 -2.53 -7.74
N PRO A 234 10.69 -1.39 -7.55
CA PRO A 234 10.10 -1.01 -6.27
C PRO A 234 8.84 -1.84 -5.96
N VAL A 235 8.47 -1.91 -4.68
CA VAL A 235 7.29 -2.62 -4.17
C VAL A 235 6.28 -1.61 -3.66
N ILE A 236 4.99 -1.83 -3.93
CA ILE A 236 3.93 -1.01 -3.33
C ILE A 236 3.44 -1.69 -2.05
N LEU A 237 3.40 -0.96 -0.94
CA LEU A 237 2.88 -1.41 0.35
C LEU A 237 1.52 -0.76 0.61
N LEU A 238 0.53 -1.56 1.00
CA LEU A 238 -0.80 -1.08 1.35
C LEU A 238 -0.84 -0.82 2.87
N THR A 239 -0.71 0.45 3.26
CA THR A 239 -0.57 0.91 4.64
C THR A 239 -1.90 1.42 5.19
N TRP A 240 -1.94 1.72 6.50
CA TRP A 240 -3.12 2.22 7.22
C TRP A 240 -4.36 1.36 7.01
N HIS A 241 -4.21 0.05 7.22
CA HIS A 241 -5.25 -0.96 6.96
C HIS A 241 -5.70 -1.05 5.49
N GLY A 242 -4.83 -0.65 4.57
CA GLY A 242 -5.10 -0.59 3.14
C GLY A 242 -5.71 0.72 2.68
N ALA A 243 -5.89 1.72 3.57
CA ALA A 243 -6.40 3.05 3.21
C ALA A 243 -5.37 3.93 2.51
N HIS A 244 -4.09 3.57 2.60
CA HIS A 244 -2.99 4.35 2.06
C HIS A 244 -1.97 3.48 1.35
N THR A 245 -1.12 4.12 0.56
CA THR A 245 -0.13 3.44 -0.27
C THR A 245 1.23 4.06 -0.06
N TRP A 246 2.23 3.23 0.22
CA TRP A 246 3.65 3.60 0.25
C TRP A 246 4.40 2.87 -0.87
N VAL A 247 5.45 3.49 -1.42
CA VAL A 247 6.35 2.84 -2.37
C VAL A 247 7.68 2.55 -1.68
N MET A 248 7.99 1.26 -1.52
CA MET A 248 9.23 0.76 -0.98
C MET A 248 10.30 0.69 -2.08
N THR A 249 11.37 1.46 -1.91
CA THR A 249 12.51 1.57 -2.83
C THR A 249 13.76 0.86 -2.31
N GLY A 250 13.74 0.41 -1.06
CA GLY A 250 14.90 -0.22 -0.45
C GLY A 250 14.61 -0.76 0.94
N PHE A 251 15.62 -1.39 1.54
CA PHE A 251 15.55 -1.98 2.87
C PHE A 251 16.91 -2.08 3.54
N ARG A 252 16.87 -2.22 4.87
CA ARG A 252 18.00 -2.70 5.66
C ARG A 252 17.64 -4.01 6.32
N ALA A 253 18.59 -4.94 6.36
CA ALA A 253 18.40 -6.21 7.02
C ALA A 253 19.67 -6.68 7.73
N ASP A 254 19.49 -7.59 8.68
CA ASP A 254 20.60 -8.20 9.42
C ASP A 254 21.38 -9.26 8.61
N ALA A 255 20.81 -9.68 7.49
CA ALA A 255 21.34 -10.63 6.52
C ALA A 255 20.68 -10.42 5.16
N ASP A 256 21.34 -10.85 4.08
CA ASP A 256 20.73 -10.94 2.74
C ASP A 256 19.48 -11.85 2.79
N PRO A 257 18.26 -11.33 2.51
CA PRO A 257 17.04 -12.11 2.61
C PRO A 257 16.90 -13.12 1.46
N ALA A 258 17.57 -12.95 0.32
CA ALA A 258 17.61 -13.95 -0.74
C ALA A 258 18.43 -15.19 -0.34
N VAL A 259 19.41 -15.04 0.56
CA VAL A 259 20.23 -16.14 1.08
C VAL A 259 19.67 -16.73 2.38
N PHE A 260 19.23 -15.88 3.31
CA PHE A 260 18.79 -16.29 4.65
C PHE A 260 17.27 -16.12 4.79
N ALA A 261 16.55 -17.24 4.83
CA ALA A 261 15.09 -17.24 4.94
C ALA A 261 14.56 -16.56 6.22
N ASN A 262 15.39 -16.49 7.27
CA ASN A 262 15.10 -15.85 8.55
C ASN A 262 15.72 -14.43 8.69
N ALA A 263 16.20 -13.82 7.60
CA ALA A 263 16.68 -12.44 7.62
C ALA A 263 15.60 -11.50 8.19
N LYS A 264 16.00 -10.62 9.11
CA LYS A 264 15.11 -9.64 9.74
C LYS A 264 15.27 -8.30 9.05
N ILE A 265 14.16 -7.79 8.51
CA ILE A 265 14.13 -6.46 7.92
C ILE A 265 13.99 -5.45 9.06
N SER A 266 14.96 -4.56 9.20
CA SER A 266 14.98 -3.55 10.27
C SER A 266 14.22 -2.28 9.90
N GLY A 267 13.95 -2.08 8.62
CA GLY A 267 13.20 -0.95 8.07
C GLY A 267 13.35 -0.85 6.56
N THR A 268 12.71 0.16 5.97
CA THR A 268 12.57 0.32 4.52
C THR A 268 12.71 1.76 4.08
N TYR A 269 13.27 2.00 2.90
CA TYR A 269 13.25 3.32 2.25
C TYR A 269 11.90 3.52 1.57
N ILE A 270 11.19 4.60 1.93
CA ILE A 270 9.80 4.82 1.54
C ILE A 270 9.64 6.13 0.76
N LEU A 271 8.84 6.08 -0.31
CA LEU A 271 8.17 7.24 -0.87
C LEU A 271 6.71 7.22 -0.40
N ASP A 272 6.35 8.19 0.42
CA ASP A 272 4.98 8.38 0.91
C ASP A 272 4.31 9.52 0.12
N PRO A 273 3.31 9.24 -0.74
CA PRO A 273 2.68 10.26 -1.56
C PRO A 273 1.96 11.34 -0.73
N TRP A 274 1.70 11.09 0.56
CA TRP A 274 1.12 12.07 1.47
C TRP A 274 2.09 13.22 1.79
N TYR A 275 3.40 13.04 1.68
CA TYR A 275 4.35 14.13 1.91
C TYR A 275 4.12 15.29 0.93
N PRO A 276 4.13 16.56 1.36
CA PRO A 276 4.52 17.07 2.68
C PRO A 276 3.37 17.31 3.68
N ASP A 277 2.20 16.75 3.43
CA ASP A 277 1.00 17.03 4.20
C ASP A 277 1.00 16.38 5.59
N ILE A 278 0.07 16.83 6.43
CA ILE A 278 -0.10 16.37 7.81
C ILE A 278 -1.48 15.72 7.92
N SER A 279 -1.50 14.41 8.13
CA SER A 279 -2.71 13.68 8.42
C SER A 279 -3.19 14.00 9.84
N SER A 280 -4.48 14.28 9.99
CA SER A 280 -5.10 14.46 11.30
C SER A 280 -5.21 13.17 12.12
N ILE A 281 -5.05 12.00 11.45
CA ILE A 281 -5.14 10.68 12.08
C ILE A 281 -3.73 10.08 12.25
N TRP A 282 -2.88 10.19 11.24
CA TRP A 282 -1.59 9.49 11.16
C TRP A 282 -0.38 10.39 11.39
N GLY A 283 -0.57 11.71 11.49
CA GLY A 283 0.49 12.67 11.73
C GLY A 283 1.18 13.15 10.45
N ARG A 284 2.36 13.75 10.63
CA ARG A 284 3.18 14.29 9.54
C ARG A 284 3.84 13.14 8.77
N SER A 285 3.81 13.20 7.45
CA SER A 285 4.58 12.34 6.58
C SER A 285 6.04 12.83 6.45
N ASP A 286 6.97 11.91 6.21
CA ASP A 286 8.41 12.19 6.10
C ASP A 286 8.84 12.43 4.64
N PRO A 287 9.97 13.13 4.41
CA PRO A 287 10.47 13.38 3.07
C PRO A 287 10.71 12.11 2.24
N PRO A 288 10.70 12.23 0.89
CA PRO A 288 10.93 11.10 -0.01
C PRO A 288 12.25 10.38 0.28
N GLY A 289 12.22 9.05 0.31
CA GLY A 289 13.42 8.24 0.57
C GLY A 289 13.82 8.19 2.04
N THR A 290 12.98 8.67 2.95
CA THR A 290 13.25 8.49 4.38
C THR A 290 13.26 7.00 4.74
N PHE A 291 14.28 6.59 5.49
CA PHE A 291 14.35 5.25 6.06
C PHE A 291 13.36 5.13 7.22
N GLN A 292 12.30 4.36 7.00
CA GLN A 292 11.30 4.04 8.01
C GLN A 292 11.70 2.79 8.78
N ASP A 293 11.98 2.95 10.06
CA ASP A 293 12.44 1.87 10.93
C ASP A 293 11.30 0.91 11.32
N ASN A 294 11.63 -0.14 12.08
CA ASN A 294 10.63 -1.12 12.51
C ASN A 294 9.50 -0.50 13.35
N ALA A 295 9.76 0.55 14.14
CA ALA A 295 8.71 1.20 14.92
C ALA A 295 7.72 1.90 13.99
N GLU A 296 8.22 2.56 12.94
CA GLU A 296 7.36 3.15 11.92
C GLU A 296 6.57 2.10 11.14
N MET A 297 7.22 0.98 10.79
CA MET A 297 6.54 -0.12 10.10
C MET A 297 5.45 -0.75 10.97
N ILE A 298 5.63 -0.86 12.30
CA ILE A 298 4.58 -1.28 13.24
C ILE A 298 3.40 -0.31 13.20
N ARG A 299 3.69 0.99 13.18
CA ARG A 299 2.67 2.05 13.27
C ARG A 299 1.81 2.14 12.01
N ASN A 300 2.41 1.98 10.83
CA ASN A 300 1.75 2.34 9.56
C ASN A 300 1.44 1.17 8.64
N TYR A 301 2.31 0.15 8.58
CA TYR A 301 2.06 -1.00 7.72
C TYR A 301 1.22 -2.03 8.45
N LEU A 302 -0.08 -1.75 8.53
CA LEU A 302 -1.05 -2.50 9.32
C LEU A 302 -1.80 -3.54 8.48
N PRO A 303 -2.31 -4.63 9.08
CA PRO A 303 -3.11 -5.62 8.37
C PRO A 303 -4.35 -4.99 7.71
N TRP A 304 -4.69 -5.44 6.51
CA TRP A 304 -5.82 -4.95 5.74
C TRP A 304 -7.13 -5.08 6.52
N LYS A 305 -7.86 -3.97 6.60
CA LYS A 305 -9.18 -3.92 7.21
C LYS A 305 -9.87 -2.63 6.78
N ARG A 306 -10.91 -2.79 5.98
CA ARG A 306 -11.52 -1.66 5.31
C ARG A 306 -12.98 -1.46 5.73
N PRO A 307 -13.45 -0.21 5.86
CA PRO A 307 -14.83 0.07 6.26
C PRO A 307 -15.85 -0.27 5.16
N GLU A 308 -15.43 -0.34 3.89
CA GLU A 308 -16.35 -0.63 2.79
C GLU A 308 -16.81 -2.09 2.69
N GLY A 309 -16.25 -3.01 3.49
CA GLY A 309 -16.77 -4.38 3.63
C GLY A 309 -15.69 -5.42 3.92
N LYS A 310 -16.09 -6.70 3.82
CA LYS A 310 -15.20 -7.84 4.05
C LYS A 310 -14.47 -8.25 2.78
N TYR A 311 -13.17 -8.46 2.88
CA TYR A 311 -12.33 -8.96 1.80
C TYR A 311 -11.76 -10.32 2.18
N ALA A 312 -12.38 -11.40 1.70
CA ALA A 312 -12.04 -12.77 2.11
C ALA A 312 -10.56 -13.14 1.90
N GLU A 313 -9.92 -12.57 0.87
CA GLU A 313 -8.52 -12.85 0.53
C GLU A 313 -7.52 -11.90 1.21
N ARG A 314 -7.97 -10.89 1.96
CA ARG A 314 -7.11 -9.80 2.48
C ARG A 314 -7.29 -9.48 3.94
N ASP A 315 -8.51 -9.57 4.48
CA ASP A 315 -8.80 -9.14 5.84
C ASP A 315 -7.86 -9.80 6.87
N GLY A 316 -7.19 -8.97 7.65
CA GLY A 316 -6.22 -9.42 8.67
C GLY A 316 -4.83 -9.78 8.13
N LEU A 317 -4.57 -9.58 6.83
CA LEU A 317 -3.28 -9.86 6.20
C LEU A 317 -2.57 -8.57 5.79
N PHE A 318 -1.24 -8.61 5.72
CA PHE A 318 -0.44 -7.52 5.16
C PHE A 318 -0.45 -7.65 3.64
N ILE A 319 -0.72 -6.57 2.92
CA ILE A 319 -0.87 -6.59 1.46
C ILE A 319 0.26 -5.78 0.81
N SER A 320 0.81 -6.30 -0.28
CA SER A 320 1.74 -5.58 -1.14
C SER A 320 1.51 -5.91 -2.61
N VAL A 321 1.93 -5.00 -3.50
CA VAL A 321 2.01 -5.24 -4.94
C VAL A 321 3.48 -5.40 -5.31
N VAL A 322 3.85 -6.60 -5.71
CA VAL A 322 5.24 -7.07 -5.74
C VAL A 322 5.67 -7.42 -7.18
N PRO A 323 6.82 -6.91 -7.66
CA PRO A 323 7.34 -7.28 -8.97
C PRO A 323 7.88 -8.72 -8.94
N THR A 324 7.56 -9.50 -9.98
CA THR A 324 8.00 -10.91 -10.10
C THR A 324 9.02 -11.13 -11.21
N VAL A 325 9.09 -10.20 -12.15
CA VAL A 325 10.03 -10.18 -13.26
C VAL A 325 10.89 -8.93 -13.17
N ARG A 326 12.10 -9.01 -13.72
CA ARG A 326 12.95 -7.83 -13.87
C ARG A 326 12.27 -6.88 -14.85
N ALA A 327 12.14 -5.61 -14.46
CA ALA A 327 11.61 -4.60 -15.37
C ALA A 327 12.41 -4.58 -16.67
N SER A 328 11.70 -4.47 -17.79
CA SER A 328 12.35 -4.25 -19.08
C SER A 328 12.77 -2.78 -19.13
N ALA A 329 13.97 -2.51 -19.66
CA ALA A 329 14.39 -1.13 -19.86
C ALA A 329 13.34 -0.40 -20.71
N ALA A 330 12.99 0.83 -20.33
CA ALA A 330 12.15 1.69 -21.13
C ALA A 330 12.70 1.78 -22.56
N ARG A 331 11.82 1.60 -23.55
CA ARG A 331 12.17 1.72 -24.97
C ARG A 331 12.29 3.18 -25.39
#